data_AF-A0A850B8R8-F1
#
_entry.id   AF-A0A850B8R8-F1
#
_cell.length_a   1.000
_cell.length_b   1.000
_cell.length_c   1.000
_cell.angle_alpha   90.00
_cell.angle_beta   90.00
_cell.angle_gamma   90.00
#
_symmetry.space_group_name_H-M   'P 1'
#
loop_
_entity.id
_entity.type
_entity.pdbx_description
1 polymer ?
#
loop_
_entity_poly.entity_id
_entity_poly.type
_entity_poly.pdbx_seq_one_letter_code
_entity_poly.pdbx_strand_id
1 'polypeptide(L)'
;MGSVKLEELRPCSPTRRGDEKILEVEKVYQRLREWDPPTYNLLVKRFEFFVGVVEDLAVELTRAANLICDMVRQSILPNYRLEEGLVVITAGAFGDLSYMTYRPRYAPGTKPSAAYEGLNKFLIARDYRDINFGSGPDPEDPNNA
;
A
#
# COMPACT_ATOMS: atom_id res chain seq x y z
N MET A 1 19.10 29.98 -8.29
CA MET A 1 19.05 29.13 -7.09
C MET A 1 17.60 29.01 -6.67
N GLY A 2 16.93 27.90 -7.04
CA GLY A 2 15.58 27.60 -6.59
C GLY A 2 15.65 26.29 -5.83
N SER A 3 15.79 26.37 -4.52
CA SER A 3 15.58 25.22 -3.62
C SER A 3 14.14 24.74 -3.84
N VAL A 4 13.98 23.48 -4.26
CA VAL A 4 12.66 22.84 -4.28
C VAL A 4 12.21 22.77 -2.84
N LYS A 5 11.14 23.49 -2.49
CA LYS A 5 10.55 23.40 -1.15
C LYS A 5 9.93 22.02 -1.02
N LEU A 6 10.44 21.23 -0.08
CA LEU A 6 9.99 19.85 0.17
C LEU A 6 8.49 19.77 0.48
N GLU A 7 7.91 20.85 1.00
CA GLU A 7 6.50 21.04 1.33
C GLU A 7 5.57 21.05 0.09
N GLU A 8 6.08 21.30 -1.12
CA GLU A 8 5.29 21.35 -2.36
C GLU A 8 5.22 19.99 -3.08
N LEU A 9 5.94 18.99 -2.58
CA LEU A 9 6.01 17.67 -3.18
C LEU A 9 4.81 16.84 -2.78
N ARG A 10 3.91 16.61 -3.74
CA ARG A 10 2.84 15.63 -3.56
C ARG A 10 3.44 14.24 -3.63
N PRO A 11 3.05 13.32 -2.74
CA PRO A 11 3.59 11.95 -2.73
C PRO A 11 3.23 11.19 -4.01
N CYS A 12 2.11 11.53 -4.65
CA CYS A 12 1.69 10.96 -5.92
C CYS A 12 1.50 12.03 -6.98
N SER A 13 1.85 11.68 -8.22
CA SER A 13 1.66 12.52 -9.40
C SER A 13 0.82 11.77 -10.47
N PRO A 14 -0.11 12.45 -11.16
CA PRO A 14 -0.82 11.85 -12.28
C PRO A 14 0.12 11.69 -13.47
N THR A 15 0.19 10.49 -14.02
CA THR A 15 0.93 10.17 -15.25
C THR A 15 0.05 9.42 -16.23
N ARG A 16 0.57 9.15 -17.42
CA ARG A 16 -0.12 8.38 -18.46
C ARG A 16 0.70 7.15 -18.83
N ARG A 17 0.02 6.00 -18.89
CA ARG A 17 0.58 4.77 -19.44
C ARG A 17 -0.31 4.35 -20.61
N GLY A 18 0.15 4.64 -21.83
CA GLY A 18 -0.73 4.62 -23.01
C GLY A 18 -1.83 5.68 -22.87
N ASP A 19 -3.09 5.26 -23.04
CA ASP A 19 -4.26 6.14 -22.92
C ASP A 19 -4.81 6.23 -21.48
N GLU A 20 -4.30 5.42 -20.55
CA GLU A 20 -4.77 5.38 -19.17
C GLU A 20 -4.09 6.43 -18.29
N LYS A 21 -4.89 7.15 -17.51
CA LYS A 21 -4.41 8.04 -16.46
C LYS A 21 -4.19 7.24 -15.19
N ILE A 22 -2.95 7.17 -14.74
CA ILE A 22 -2.57 6.45 -13.52
C ILE A 22 -1.97 7.42 -12.50
N LEU A 23 -2.03 7.05 -11.23
CA LEU A 23 -1.31 7.73 -10.15
C LEU A 23 -0.05 6.93 -9.85
N GLU A 24 1.10 7.59 -9.85
CA GLU A 24 2.37 6.99 -9.45
C GLU A 24 2.95 7.74 -8.27
N VAL A 25 3.58 7.00 -7.36
CA VAL A 25 4.42 7.59 -6.31
C VAL A 25 5.57 8.32 -7.00
N GLU A 26 5.74 9.59 -6.70
CA GLU A 26 6.68 10.43 -7.43
C GLU A 26 8.13 10.16 -6.99
N LYS A 27 9.03 9.91 -7.96
CA LYS A 27 10.47 9.75 -7.72
C LYS A 27 11.16 11.11 -7.57
N VAL A 28 10.79 11.86 -6.55
CA VAL A 28 11.26 13.24 -6.31
C VAL A 28 12.78 13.35 -6.37
N TYR A 29 13.51 12.38 -5.81
CA TYR A 29 14.97 12.35 -5.80
C TYR A 29 15.61 12.49 -7.19
N GLN A 30 14.89 12.17 -8.28
CA GLN A 30 15.36 12.35 -9.66
C GLN A 30 15.35 13.82 -10.12
N ARG A 31 14.70 14.72 -9.38
CA ARG A 31 14.64 16.16 -9.69
C ARG A 31 15.83 16.94 -9.10
N LEU A 32 16.68 16.31 -8.30
CA LEU A 32 17.89 16.93 -7.77
C LEU A 32 18.82 17.32 -8.94
N ARG A 33 19.18 18.60 -9.01
CA ARG A 33 20.05 19.14 -10.07
C ARG A 33 21.53 18.95 -9.78
N GLU A 34 21.87 18.78 -8.51
CA GLU A 34 23.23 18.62 -8.00
C GLU A 34 23.28 17.37 -7.11
N TRP A 35 24.45 16.75 -7.04
CA TRP A 35 24.66 15.58 -6.20
C TRP A 35 24.75 15.98 -4.73
N ASP A 36 23.67 15.74 -4.00
CA ASP A 36 23.54 15.95 -2.55
C ASP A 36 23.16 14.62 -1.88
N PRO A 37 24.15 13.81 -1.45
CA PRO A 37 23.89 12.48 -0.91
C PRO A 37 22.93 12.47 0.30
N PRO A 38 23.06 13.37 1.30
CA PRO A 38 22.09 13.47 2.39
C PRO A 38 20.64 13.64 1.92
N THR A 39 20.38 14.63 1.06
CA THR A 39 19.01 14.89 0.56
C THR A 39 18.52 13.76 -0.33
N TYR A 40 19.38 13.21 -1.19
CA TYR A 40 19.05 12.05 -2.02
C TYR A 40 18.59 10.86 -1.17
N ASN A 41 19.37 10.50 -0.13
CA ASN A 41 19.06 9.37 0.74
C ASN A 41 17.73 9.56 1.48
N LEU A 42 17.44 10.78 1.95
CA LEU A 42 16.16 11.10 2.59
C LEU A 42 14.98 10.90 1.61
N LEU A 43 15.10 11.47 0.41
CA LEU A 43 14.05 11.40 -0.62
C LEU A 43 13.81 9.97 -1.13
N VAL A 44 14.87 9.16 -1.25
CA VAL A 44 14.73 7.74 -1.62
C VAL A 44 14.00 6.97 -0.53
N LYS A 45 14.38 7.13 0.75
CA LYS A 45 13.67 6.47 1.86
C LYS A 45 12.20 6.86 1.91
N ARG A 46 11.89 8.14 1.66
CA ARG A 46 10.52 8.63 1.62
C ARG A 46 9.73 8.03 0.45
N PHE A 47 10.35 7.91 -0.72
CA PHE A 47 9.76 7.22 -1.86
C PHE A 47 9.47 5.75 -1.54
N GLU A 48 10.43 5.02 -0.98
CA GLU A 48 10.27 3.61 -0.58
C GLU A 48 9.17 3.44 0.47
N PHE A 49 9.07 4.35 1.44
CA PHE A 49 7.97 4.38 2.41
C PHE A 49 6.60 4.47 1.72
N PHE A 50 6.40 5.43 0.81
CA PHE A 50 5.12 5.59 0.11
C PHE A 50 4.79 4.42 -0.81
N VAL A 51 5.79 3.85 -1.51
CA VAL A 51 5.61 2.62 -2.28
C VAL A 51 5.09 1.52 -1.38
N GLY A 52 5.76 1.28 -0.25
CA GLY A 52 5.31 0.30 0.72
C GLY A 52 3.90 0.59 1.24
N VAL A 53 3.53 1.85 1.50
CA VAL A 53 2.16 2.22 1.95
C VAL A 53 1.12 1.80 0.92
N VAL A 54 1.35 2.10 -0.35
CA VAL A 54 0.41 1.77 -1.43
C VAL A 54 0.29 0.26 -1.61
N GLU A 55 1.41 -0.47 -1.55
CA GLU A 55 1.43 -1.93 -1.65
C GLU A 55 0.66 -2.58 -0.50
N ASP A 56 0.89 -2.16 0.74
CA ASP A 56 0.16 -2.72 1.89
C ASP A 56 -1.33 -2.35 1.87
N LEU A 57 -1.69 -1.15 1.38
CA LEU A 57 -3.09 -0.78 1.18
C LEU A 57 -3.76 -1.65 0.12
N ALA A 58 -3.04 -2.10 -0.92
CA ALA A 58 -3.58 -3.05 -1.89
C ALA A 58 -3.87 -4.43 -1.26
N VAL A 59 -3.00 -4.89 -0.35
CA VAL A 59 -3.26 -6.10 0.45
C VAL A 59 -4.48 -5.90 1.35
N GLU A 60 -4.58 -4.76 2.03
CA GLU A 60 -5.70 -4.44 2.91
C GLU A 60 -7.03 -4.33 2.16
N LEU A 61 -7.02 -3.75 0.96
CA LEU A 61 -8.16 -3.74 0.05
C LEU A 61 -8.59 -5.16 -0.32
N THR A 62 -7.62 -6.04 -0.57
CA THR A 62 -7.91 -7.46 -0.86
C THR A 62 -8.54 -8.16 0.35
N ARG A 63 -8.10 -7.87 1.59
CA ARG A 63 -8.77 -8.35 2.81
C ARG A 63 -10.22 -7.87 2.90
N ALA A 64 -10.45 -6.58 2.61
CA ALA A 64 -11.77 -5.97 2.62
C ALA A 64 -12.70 -6.56 1.55
N ALA A 65 -12.21 -6.78 0.33
CA ALA A 65 -12.96 -7.46 -0.72
C ALA A 65 -13.39 -8.86 -0.30
N ASN A 66 -12.46 -9.65 0.29
CA ASN A 66 -12.78 -10.98 0.80
C ASN A 66 -13.83 -10.95 1.94
N LEU A 67 -13.77 -9.96 2.85
CA LEU A 67 -14.79 -9.79 3.89
C LEU A 67 -16.18 -9.53 3.30
N ILE A 68 -16.28 -8.68 2.27
CA ILE A 68 -17.54 -8.42 1.57
C ILE A 68 -18.06 -9.70 0.93
N CYS A 69 -17.19 -10.45 0.24
CA CYS A 69 -17.56 -11.74 -0.34
C CYS A 69 -18.09 -12.71 0.72
N ASP A 70 -17.43 -12.80 1.89
CA ASP A 70 -17.87 -13.66 3.00
C ASP A 70 -19.23 -13.23 3.56
N MET A 71 -19.50 -11.93 3.66
CA MET A 71 -20.80 -11.42 4.09
C MET A 71 -21.91 -11.73 3.09
N VAL A 72 -21.65 -11.55 1.79
CA VAL A 72 -22.62 -11.89 0.74
C VAL A 72 -22.95 -13.38 0.77
N ARG A 73 -21.94 -14.25 0.94
CA ARG A 73 -22.15 -15.70 1.05
C ARG A 73 -23.08 -16.12 2.19
N GLN A 74 -23.08 -15.39 3.31
CA GLN A 74 -23.98 -15.65 4.43
C GLN A 74 -25.46 -15.47 4.06
N SER A 75 -25.75 -14.66 3.02
CA SER A 75 -27.12 -14.46 2.51
C SER A 75 -27.56 -15.53 1.50
N ILE A 76 -26.64 -16.39 1.04
CA ILE A 76 -26.90 -17.41 0.02
C ILE A 76 -26.98 -18.79 0.69
N LEU A 77 -28.05 -19.53 0.37
CA LEU A 77 -28.25 -20.89 0.87
C LEU A 77 -27.03 -21.78 0.54
N PRO A 78 -26.51 -22.56 1.52
CA PRO A 78 -25.26 -23.30 1.34
C PRO A 78 -25.21 -24.25 0.13
N ASN A 79 -26.36 -24.83 -0.26
CA ASN A 79 -26.47 -25.73 -1.41
C ASN A 79 -26.29 -25.04 -2.76
N TYR A 80 -26.33 -23.71 -2.83
CA TYR A 80 -26.01 -22.92 -4.02
C TYR A 80 -24.54 -22.47 -4.06
N ARG A 81 -23.73 -22.82 -3.05
CA ARG A 81 -22.31 -22.47 -2.91
C ARG A 81 -21.41 -23.70 -3.04
N LEU A 82 -21.52 -24.38 -4.18
CA LEU A 82 -20.75 -25.61 -4.46
C LEU A 82 -19.24 -25.35 -4.52
N GLU A 83 -18.83 -24.17 -4.99
CA GLU A 83 -17.44 -23.73 -5.03
C GLU A 83 -17.32 -22.28 -4.52
N GLU A 84 -16.39 -22.04 -3.60
CA GLU A 84 -16.12 -20.72 -3.04
C GLU A 84 -14.69 -20.28 -3.36
N GLY A 85 -14.55 -19.20 -4.12
CA GLY A 85 -13.27 -18.59 -4.45
C GLY A 85 -12.81 -17.54 -3.42
N LEU A 86 -11.61 -17.00 -3.61
CA LEU A 86 -11.12 -15.83 -2.87
C LEU A 86 -10.50 -14.84 -3.85
N VAL A 87 -10.61 -13.55 -3.53
CA VAL A 87 -9.80 -12.52 -4.16
C VAL A 87 -8.37 -12.69 -3.65
N VAL A 88 -7.43 -12.72 -4.58
CA VAL A 88 -6.01 -12.91 -4.31
C VAL A 88 -5.23 -11.74 -4.87
N ILE A 89 -4.05 -11.50 -4.31
CA ILE A 89 -3.11 -10.47 -4.79
C ILE A 89 -1.77 -11.13 -5.09
N THR A 90 -1.18 -10.80 -6.23
CA THR A 90 0.17 -11.24 -6.58
C THR A 90 1.13 -10.06 -6.38
N ALA A 91 2.25 -10.31 -5.71
CA ALA A 91 3.31 -9.35 -5.53
C ALA A 91 4.66 -9.90 -6.01
N GLY A 92 5.55 -8.98 -6.34
CA GLY A 92 6.85 -9.23 -6.92
C GLY A 92 7.13 -8.28 -8.10
N ALA A 93 8.27 -8.42 -8.78
CA ALA A 93 9.31 -9.39 -8.50
C ALA A 93 10.03 -9.07 -7.17
N PHE A 94 10.25 -10.08 -6.32
CA PHE A 94 11.10 -9.93 -5.14
C PHE A 94 12.58 -9.92 -5.52
N GLY A 95 13.47 -9.74 -4.54
CA GLY A 95 14.92 -9.71 -4.78
C GLY A 95 15.49 -10.97 -5.45
N ASP A 96 14.78 -12.10 -5.35
CA ASP A 96 15.10 -13.38 -5.99
C ASP A 96 14.36 -13.59 -7.33
N LEU A 97 13.73 -12.53 -7.88
CA LEU A 97 12.90 -12.54 -9.08
C LEU A 97 11.63 -13.41 -8.98
N SER A 98 11.29 -13.89 -7.78
CA SER A 98 10.07 -14.65 -7.57
C SER A 98 8.84 -13.75 -7.53
N TYR A 99 7.69 -14.36 -7.82
CA TYR A 99 6.37 -13.77 -7.61
C TYR A 99 5.59 -14.67 -6.68
N MET A 100 4.85 -14.08 -5.75
CA MET A 100 4.02 -14.82 -4.80
C MET A 100 2.57 -14.34 -4.87
N THR A 101 1.65 -15.28 -4.78
CA THR A 101 0.21 -14.99 -4.68
C THR A 101 -0.25 -15.18 -3.24
N TYR A 102 -0.78 -14.11 -2.66
CA TYR A 102 -1.29 -14.08 -1.31
C TYR A 102 -2.82 -14.14 -1.29
N ARG A 103 -3.35 -14.69 -0.19
CA ARG A 103 -4.80 -14.83 0.06
C ARG A 103 -5.19 -14.10 1.34
N PRO A 104 -5.02 -12.77 1.38
CA PRO A 104 -5.15 -12.02 2.61
C PRO A 104 -6.62 -11.96 3.05
N ARG A 105 -6.88 -12.18 4.34
CA ARG A 105 -8.21 -12.13 4.94
C ARG A 105 -8.15 -11.54 6.35
N TYR A 106 -9.26 -10.94 6.78
CA TYR A 106 -9.44 -10.65 8.19
C TYR A 106 -9.73 -11.93 8.99
N ALA A 107 -9.59 -11.85 10.31
CA ALA A 107 -9.98 -12.94 11.19
C ALA A 107 -11.48 -13.25 11.06
N PRO A 108 -11.90 -14.53 11.18
CA PRO A 108 -13.31 -14.89 11.17
C PRO A 108 -14.12 -14.07 12.19
N GLY A 109 -15.29 -13.58 11.78
CA GLY A 109 -16.15 -12.76 12.65
C GLY A 109 -15.74 -11.28 12.77
N THR A 110 -14.71 -10.84 12.04
CA THR A 110 -14.37 -9.41 11.94
C THR A 110 -15.57 -8.62 11.41
N LYS A 111 -16.00 -7.61 12.17
CA LYS A 111 -17.08 -6.71 11.75
C LYS A 111 -16.53 -5.69 10.75
N PRO A 112 -17.32 -5.25 9.74
CA PRO A 112 -16.88 -4.24 8.78
C PRO A 112 -16.34 -2.96 9.42
N SER A 113 -16.98 -2.50 10.51
CA SER A 113 -16.56 -1.30 11.25
C SER A 113 -15.21 -1.43 11.95
N ALA A 114 -14.72 -2.65 12.18
CA ALA A 114 -13.44 -2.95 12.82
C ALA A 114 -12.39 -3.45 11.83
N ALA A 115 -12.75 -3.62 10.56
CA ALA A 115 -11.85 -4.15 9.53
C ALA A 115 -10.77 -3.14 9.16
N TYR A 116 -11.19 -1.89 8.89
CA TYR A 116 -10.31 -0.78 8.53
C TYR A 116 -10.75 0.49 9.24
N GLU A 117 -9.93 0.96 10.17
CA GLU A 117 -10.26 2.09 11.04
C GLU A 117 -9.71 3.43 10.51
N GLY A 118 -9.30 3.47 9.24
CA GLY A 118 -8.73 4.65 8.59
C GLY A 118 -7.20 4.62 8.46
N LEU A 119 -6.68 5.53 7.64
CA LEU A 119 -5.28 5.55 7.23
C LEU A 119 -4.31 5.68 8.42
N ASN A 120 -4.59 6.57 9.38
CA ASN A 120 -3.68 6.81 10.51
C ASN A 120 -3.49 5.55 11.36
N LYS A 121 -4.58 4.82 11.67
CA LYS A 121 -4.50 3.55 12.41
C LYS A 121 -3.84 2.46 11.58
N PHE A 122 -4.11 2.43 10.28
CA PHE A 122 -3.47 1.50 9.36
C PHE A 122 -1.94 1.69 9.30
N LEU A 123 -1.45 2.92 9.22
CA LEU A 123 -0.01 3.22 9.17
C LEU A 123 0.73 2.70 10.41
N ILE A 124 0.07 2.63 11.57
CA ILE A 124 0.63 2.05 12.79
C ILE A 124 0.52 0.51 12.78
N ALA A 125 -0.61 -0.02 12.32
CA ALA A 125 -0.92 -1.45 12.40
C ALA A 125 -0.23 -2.30 11.33
N ARG A 126 0.13 -1.71 10.17
CA ARG A 126 0.70 -2.43 9.01
C ARG A 126 1.97 -3.22 9.34
N ASP A 127 2.79 -2.72 10.26
CA ASP A 127 4.04 -3.38 10.68
C ASP A 127 3.79 -4.73 11.38
N TYR A 128 2.58 -4.91 11.92
CA TYR A 128 2.16 -6.11 12.65
C TYR A 128 1.21 -7.02 11.84
N ARG A 129 0.97 -6.71 10.56
CA ARG A 129 0.16 -7.56 9.67
C ARG A 129 0.94 -8.81 9.25
N ASP A 130 0.22 -9.85 8.86
CA ASP A 130 0.75 -11.11 8.34
C ASP A 130 1.53 -10.96 7.03
N ILE A 131 1.16 -9.94 6.24
CA ILE A 131 1.82 -9.56 4.99
C ILE A 131 1.99 -8.05 5.02
N ASN A 132 3.24 -7.61 4.90
CA ASN A 132 3.66 -6.22 4.72
C ASN A 132 4.86 -6.15 3.76
N PHE A 133 4.97 -5.03 3.06
CA PHE A 133 6.05 -4.74 2.09
C PHE A 133 6.94 -3.58 2.54
N GLY A 134 6.37 -2.65 3.31
CA GLY A 134 7.09 -1.53 3.93
C GLY A 134 6.95 -1.56 5.44
N SER A 135 7.78 -0.77 6.13
CA SER A 135 7.73 -0.64 7.58
C SER A 135 8.19 0.75 8.04
N GLY A 136 7.88 1.07 9.29
CA GLY A 136 8.34 2.29 9.94
C GLY A 136 7.55 3.54 9.52
N PRO A 137 7.82 4.66 10.20
CA PRO A 137 7.06 5.89 9.99
C PRO A 137 7.66 6.71 8.83
N ASP A 138 6.91 7.73 8.36
CA ASP A 138 7.40 8.62 7.30
C ASP A 138 8.71 9.30 7.77
N PRO A 139 9.82 9.19 7.03
CA PRO A 139 11.10 9.78 7.41
C PRO A 139 11.08 11.31 7.48
N GLU A 140 10.05 11.98 6.95
CA GLU A 140 9.85 13.43 7.09
C GLU A 140 8.76 13.83 8.10
N ASP A 141 8.06 12.89 8.75
CA ASP A 141 7.06 13.27 9.76
C ASP A 141 7.75 13.94 10.97
N PRO A 142 7.43 15.21 11.27
CA PRO A 142 8.10 16.00 12.31
C PRO A 142 7.95 15.42 13.72
N ASN A 143 7.06 14.45 13.92
CA ASN A 143 6.91 13.74 15.19
C ASN A 143 7.89 12.57 15.38
N ASN A 144 8.77 12.30 14.41
CA ASN A 144 9.77 11.23 14.45
C ASN A 144 11.21 11.72 14.75
N ALA A 145 11.37 12.99 15.17
CA ALA A 145 12.65 13.61 15.52
C ALA A 145 12.99 13.47 17.01
#